data_AF-A0A399D5P1-F1
#
_entry.id   AF-A0A399D5P1-F1
#
_cell.length_a   1.000
_cell.length_b   1.000
_cell.length_c   1.000
_cell.angle_alpha   90.00
_cell.angle_beta   90.00
_cell.angle_gamma   90.00
#
_symmetry.space_group_name_H-M   'P 1'
#
loop_
_entity.id
_entity.type
_entity.pdbx_description
1 polymer ?
#
loop_
_entity_poly.entity_id
_entity_poly.type
_entity_poly.pdbx_seq_one_letter_code
_entity_poly.pdbx_strand_id
1 'polypeptide(L)'
;MEKQYDAVIAGYTCVDLVPGFRKNSPVAGTSGFFKPGKLIEIGGMDFVLGGVPPNTGLAMKKFGKKVFLNGLIGEDFIGEIAAQGLTRAGVSFNMIKTGGAGTAFSIVLAPPGVDRIFLESPGCNRVFGMEHIDFDAIQKSRLFHFGYPPLLREFYLNNGQQLQQMYGEVQKMGVVTSLDFSLPDPESESGKVNWPEVLERTLPGVDIFVPSLEELIQTMVPEAYAKIQSLPGDTEIVDKIPLDLVKQAGRRIIGLGVKILLVKMGHRGALLLSGNISSLNKKAGFALEENKWNNREILCGAYKVDKSKGINATGAGDTAVAAFLTAVLNGECPEAAVKYAAMAGRESLYCENIYKEIGSWEQLAHKIHVEQNELKCFL
;
A
#
# COMPACT_ATOMS: atom_id res chain seq x y z
N MET A 1 16.82 -6.32 23.50
CA MET A 1 16.59 -7.57 22.74
C MET A 1 16.87 -7.28 21.29
N GLU A 2 17.67 -8.14 20.64
CA GLU A 2 17.88 -8.07 19.20
C GLU A 2 16.55 -8.30 18.47
N LYS A 3 16.24 -7.47 17.48
CA LYS A 3 14.98 -7.58 16.73
C LYS A 3 15.09 -8.74 15.74
N GLN A 4 14.14 -9.66 15.77
CA GLN A 4 14.11 -10.84 14.90
C GLN A 4 13.74 -10.47 13.46
N TYR A 5 12.90 -9.46 13.27
CA TYR A 5 12.38 -9.03 11.97
C TYR A 5 12.69 -7.55 11.73
N ASP A 6 12.96 -7.19 10.49
CA ASP A 6 13.00 -5.79 10.07
C ASP A 6 11.60 -5.19 10.07
N ALA A 7 10.62 -5.92 9.53
CA ALA A 7 9.24 -5.47 9.47
C ALA A 7 8.24 -6.62 9.68
N VAL A 8 7.17 -6.32 10.40
CA VAL A 8 5.92 -7.11 10.37
C VAL A 8 4.92 -6.35 9.53
N ILE A 9 4.29 -7.03 8.57
CA ILE A 9 3.27 -6.45 7.70
C ILE A 9 1.95 -7.17 7.94
N ALA A 10 0.91 -6.42 8.30
CA ALA A 10 -0.43 -6.95 8.55
C ALA A 10 -1.53 -6.15 7.83
N GLY A 11 -2.66 -6.80 7.57
CA GLY A 11 -3.83 -6.14 6.98
C GLY A 11 -4.55 -7.03 5.97
N TYR A 12 -5.26 -6.37 5.05
CA TYR A 12 -6.07 -7.03 4.03
C TYR A 12 -5.23 -8.00 3.17
N THR A 13 -5.68 -9.25 3.04
CA THR A 13 -5.05 -10.29 2.24
C THR A 13 -6.07 -10.93 1.32
N CYS A 14 -5.73 -11.11 0.04
CA CYS A 14 -6.59 -11.77 -0.95
C CYS A 14 -5.78 -12.64 -1.92
N VAL A 15 -6.49 -13.41 -2.74
CA VAL A 15 -5.91 -14.07 -3.92
C VAL A 15 -6.60 -13.51 -5.16
N ASP A 16 -5.82 -12.94 -6.07
CA ASP A 16 -6.31 -12.46 -7.36
C ASP A 16 -6.30 -13.62 -8.36
N LEU A 17 -7.47 -13.90 -8.93
CA LEU A 17 -7.69 -14.88 -9.98
C LEU A 17 -7.66 -14.13 -11.31
N VAL A 18 -6.63 -14.40 -12.12
CA VAL A 18 -6.36 -13.67 -13.36
C VAL A 18 -6.53 -14.61 -14.55
N PRO A 19 -7.65 -14.52 -15.31
CA PRO A 19 -7.84 -15.30 -16.52
C PRO A 19 -6.86 -14.88 -17.64
N GLY A 20 -6.20 -15.86 -18.25
CA GLY A 20 -5.27 -15.63 -19.36
C GLY A 20 -5.99 -15.35 -20.69
N PHE A 21 -6.44 -14.11 -20.93
CA PHE A 21 -7.07 -13.76 -22.20
C PHE A 21 -6.08 -13.79 -23.38
N ARG A 22 -6.50 -14.37 -24.51
CA ARG A 22 -5.68 -14.41 -25.74
C ARG A 22 -5.61 -13.02 -26.38
N LYS A 23 -4.39 -12.53 -26.63
CA LYS A 23 -4.12 -11.18 -27.19
C LYS A 23 -4.60 -10.95 -28.63
N ASN A 24 -5.02 -11.99 -29.35
CA ASN A 24 -5.22 -11.96 -30.81
C ASN A 24 -6.68 -11.78 -31.29
N SER A 25 -7.59 -11.29 -30.45
CA SER A 25 -8.95 -10.98 -30.91
C SER A 25 -9.16 -9.46 -30.91
N PRO A 26 -9.35 -8.83 -32.09
CA PRO A 26 -9.74 -7.43 -32.15
C PRO A 26 -11.16 -7.32 -31.61
N VAL A 27 -11.32 -6.79 -30.41
CA VAL A 27 -12.64 -6.62 -29.81
C VAL A 27 -12.86 -5.15 -29.46
N ALA A 28 -13.97 -4.61 -29.94
CA ALA A 28 -14.41 -3.25 -29.72
C ALA A 28 -15.02 -3.10 -28.31
N GLY A 29 -14.15 -3.04 -27.29
CA GLY A 29 -14.52 -2.74 -25.91
C GLY A 29 -15.23 -3.86 -25.14
N THR A 30 -15.62 -3.53 -23.90
CA THR A 30 -16.19 -4.46 -22.89
C THR A 30 -17.45 -5.18 -23.37
N SER A 31 -18.40 -4.44 -23.94
CA SER A 31 -19.70 -4.93 -24.43
C SER A 31 -19.59 -5.79 -25.70
N GLY A 32 -18.56 -5.57 -26.51
CA GLY A 32 -18.22 -6.43 -27.63
C GLY A 32 -17.63 -7.78 -27.18
N PHE A 33 -16.90 -7.76 -26.05
CA PHE A 33 -16.21 -8.92 -25.51
C PHE A 33 -17.13 -9.82 -24.70
N PHE A 34 -17.79 -9.26 -23.68
CA PHE A 34 -18.70 -9.95 -22.76
C PHE A 34 -20.15 -9.86 -23.22
N LYS A 35 -20.57 -10.80 -24.07
CA LYS A 35 -21.96 -10.89 -24.56
C LYS A 35 -22.71 -12.03 -23.85
N PRO A 36 -23.94 -11.80 -23.36
CA PRO A 36 -24.78 -12.89 -22.84
C PRO A 36 -24.87 -14.05 -23.85
N GLY A 37 -24.68 -15.29 -23.37
CA GLY A 37 -24.71 -16.51 -24.19
C GLY A 37 -23.44 -16.81 -25.00
N LYS A 38 -22.42 -15.93 -24.97
CA LYS A 38 -21.15 -16.18 -25.65
C LYS A 38 -20.19 -16.95 -24.73
N LEU A 39 -19.70 -18.09 -25.22
CA LEU A 39 -18.59 -18.80 -24.59
C LEU A 39 -17.27 -18.13 -24.97
N ILE A 40 -16.44 -17.81 -23.97
CA ILE A 40 -15.12 -17.20 -24.17
C ILE A 40 -14.07 -18.19 -23.64
N GLU A 41 -13.23 -18.68 -24.54
CA GLU A 41 -12.11 -19.55 -24.18
C GLU A 41 -10.92 -18.71 -23.69
N ILE A 42 -10.39 -19.06 -22.52
CA ILE A 42 -9.20 -18.44 -21.91
C ILE A 42 -8.04 -19.44 -21.92
N GLY A 43 -6.80 -18.93 -21.91
CA GLY A 43 -5.57 -19.71 -21.94
C GLY A 43 -5.17 -20.33 -20.60
N GLY A 44 -5.93 -20.10 -19.53
CA GLY A 44 -5.64 -20.56 -18.18
C GLY A 44 -6.13 -19.57 -17.11
N MET A 45 -5.77 -19.86 -15.86
CA MET A 45 -6.06 -19.01 -14.70
C MET A 45 -4.80 -18.94 -13.84
N ASP A 46 -4.30 -17.73 -13.61
CA ASP A 46 -3.24 -17.47 -12.67
C ASP A 46 -3.82 -17.10 -11.30
N PHE A 47 -3.11 -17.50 -10.24
CA PHE A 47 -3.44 -17.17 -8.86
C PHE A 47 -2.30 -16.35 -8.27
N VAL A 48 -2.57 -15.09 -7.99
CA VAL A 48 -1.59 -14.12 -7.52
C VAL A 48 -1.96 -13.70 -6.10
N LEU A 49 -0.97 -13.65 -5.20
CA LEU A 49 -1.19 -13.15 -3.85
C LEU A 49 -1.39 -11.63 -3.91
N GLY A 50 -2.50 -11.15 -3.34
CA GLY A 50 -2.85 -9.74 -3.28
C GLY A 50 -3.09 -9.25 -1.84
N GLY A 51 -3.23 -7.94 -1.72
CA GLY A 51 -3.32 -7.25 -0.44
C GLY A 51 -1.96 -6.83 0.12
N VAL A 52 -1.98 -6.02 1.19
CA VAL A 52 -0.77 -5.35 1.70
C VAL A 52 0.30 -6.31 2.20
N PRO A 53 -0.01 -7.36 3.01
CA PRO A 53 1.01 -8.27 3.51
C PRO A 53 1.87 -8.89 2.42
N PRO A 54 1.31 -9.57 1.39
CA PRO A 54 2.15 -10.08 0.32
C PRO A 54 2.74 -8.97 -0.55
N ASN A 55 1.97 -7.95 -0.98
CA ASN A 55 2.45 -6.93 -1.93
C ASN A 55 3.66 -6.16 -1.37
N THR A 56 3.53 -5.56 -0.19
CA THR A 56 4.60 -4.79 0.45
C THR A 56 5.67 -5.72 1.01
N GLY A 57 5.28 -6.79 1.69
CA GLY A 57 6.21 -7.65 2.42
C GLY A 57 7.17 -8.40 1.50
N LEU A 58 6.69 -8.98 0.40
CA LEU A 58 7.55 -9.69 -0.53
C LEU A 58 8.45 -8.75 -1.35
N ALA A 59 8.00 -7.52 -1.64
CA ALA A 59 8.85 -6.49 -2.21
C ALA A 59 9.98 -6.10 -1.24
N MET A 60 9.67 -5.85 0.05
CA MET A 60 10.69 -5.60 1.08
C MET A 60 11.66 -6.77 1.22
N LYS A 61 11.19 -8.02 1.11
CA LYS A 61 12.05 -9.20 1.08
C LYS A 61 13.02 -9.16 -0.10
N LYS A 62 12.54 -8.80 -1.29
CA LYS A 62 13.40 -8.65 -2.49
C LYS A 62 14.44 -7.54 -2.31
N PHE A 63 14.12 -6.52 -1.52
CA PHE A 63 15.04 -5.46 -1.12
C PHE A 63 15.91 -5.82 0.10
N GLY A 64 16.00 -7.10 0.46
CA GLY A 64 16.93 -7.60 1.46
C GLY A 64 16.46 -7.48 2.91
N LYS A 65 15.16 -7.23 3.15
CA LYS A 65 14.60 -7.15 4.51
C LYS A 65 14.07 -8.50 4.99
N LYS A 66 14.26 -8.78 6.28
CA LYS A 66 13.66 -9.93 6.95
C LYS A 66 12.26 -9.58 7.43
N VAL A 67 11.24 -10.03 6.70
CA VAL A 67 9.84 -9.69 6.96
C VAL A 67 9.04 -10.85 7.56
N PHE A 68 7.99 -10.51 8.29
CA PHE A 68 6.96 -11.43 8.76
C PHE A 68 5.58 -10.93 8.32
N LEU A 69 4.77 -11.81 7.71
CA LEU A 69 3.45 -11.42 7.19
C LEU A 69 2.35 -11.97 8.10
N ASN A 70 1.39 -11.13 8.46
CA ASN A 70 0.26 -11.51 9.30
C ASN A 70 -1.07 -11.12 8.62
N GLY A 71 -2.05 -12.00 8.68
CA GLY A 71 -3.34 -11.80 8.03
C GLY A 71 -4.29 -12.95 8.34
N LEU A 72 -5.42 -12.97 7.65
CA LEU A 72 -6.48 -13.95 7.83
C LEU A 72 -6.85 -14.59 6.50
N ILE A 73 -7.03 -15.89 6.52
CA ILE A 73 -7.49 -16.70 5.39
C ILE A 73 -8.62 -17.62 5.86
N GLY A 74 -9.50 -18.00 4.94
CA GLY A 74 -10.55 -18.98 5.20
C GLY A 74 -10.00 -20.40 5.22
N GLU A 75 -10.75 -21.32 5.82
CA GLU A 75 -10.56 -22.77 5.69
C GLU A 75 -11.09 -23.31 4.35
N ASP A 76 -10.64 -22.70 3.25
CA ASP A 76 -11.05 -23.06 1.90
C ASP A 76 -9.85 -23.22 0.96
N PHE A 77 -10.12 -23.71 -0.26
CA PHE A 77 -9.09 -23.97 -1.25
C PHE A 77 -8.31 -22.71 -1.66
N ILE A 78 -8.96 -21.54 -1.64
CA ILE A 78 -8.30 -20.26 -1.93
C ILE A 78 -7.31 -19.92 -0.81
N GLY A 79 -7.66 -20.18 0.45
CA GLY A 79 -6.77 -20.03 1.59
C GLY A 79 -5.56 -20.97 1.52
N GLU A 80 -5.76 -22.20 1.05
CA GLU A 80 -4.65 -23.12 0.78
C GLU A 80 -3.72 -22.62 -0.32
N ILE A 81 -4.27 -22.07 -1.41
CA ILE A 81 -3.48 -21.42 -2.47
C ILE A 81 -2.65 -20.27 -1.89
N ALA A 82 -3.26 -19.44 -1.05
CA ALA A 82 -2.58 -18.32 -0.41
C ALA A 82 -1.40 -18.80 0.45
N ALA A 83 -1.64 -19.74 1.36
CA ALA A 83 -0.61 -20.30 2.24
C ALA A 83 0.54 -20.95 1.45
N GLN A 84 0.21 -21.76 0.43
CA GLN A 84 1.22 -22.38 -0.44
C GLN A 84 2.03 -21.35 -1.23
N GLY A 85 1.39 -20.28 -1.71
CA GLY A 85 2.05 -19.17 -2.38
C GLY A 85 3.11 -18.52 -1.49
N LEU A 86 2.75 -18.24 -0.23
CA LEU A 86 3.66 -17.67 0.76
C LEU A 86 4.81 -18.62 1.13
N THR A 87 4.53 -19.92 1.30
CA THR A 87 5.55 -20.94 1.52
C THR A 87 6.54 -21.00 0.35
N ARG A 88 6.06 -21.00 -0.90
CA ARG A 88 6.93 -20.96 -2.10
C ARG A 88 7.74 -19.68 -2.20
N ALA A 89 7.18 -18.56 -1.75
CA ALA A 89 7.92 -17.30 -1.67
C ALA A 89 8.99 -17.32 -0.58
N GLY A 90 9.00 -18.32 0.33
CA GLY A 90 10.00 -18.52 1.38
C GLY A 90 9.98 -17.44 2.45
N VAL A 91 8.82 -16.83 2.71
CA VAL A 91 8.67 -15.77 3.71
C VAL A 91 8.15 -16.37 5.02
N SER A 92 8.50 -15.76 6.17
CA SER A 92 7.85 -16.12 7.44
C SER A 92 6.47 -15.47 7.49
N PHE A 93 5.45 -16.21 7.90
CA PHE A 93 4.09 -15.68 8.00
C PHE A 93 3.27 -16.40 9.07
N ASN A 94 2.22 -15.72 9.52
CA ASN A 94 1.11 -16.27 10.29
C ASN A 94 -0.20 -15.77 9.65
N MET A 95 -0.68 -16.55 8.70
CA MET A 95 -2.01 -16.39 8.10
C MET A 95 -2.97 -17.25 8.91
N ILE A 96 -3.69 -16.61 9.84
CA ILE A 96 -4.62 -17.30 10.71
C ILE A 96 -5.74 -17.88 9.85
N LYS A 97 -6.17 -19.10 10.17
CA LYS A 97 -7.29 -19.74 9.48
C LYS A 97 -8.58 -19.50 10.26
N THR A 98 -9.67 -19.25 9.56
CA THR A 98 -11.00 -19.10 10.16
C THR A 98 -12.06 -19.88 9.39
N GLY A 99 -12.98 -20.51 10.13
CA GLY A 99 -14.22 -21.08 9.58
C GLY A 99 -15.35 -20.06 9.45
N GLY A 100 -15.15 -18.80 9.88
CA GLY A 100 -16.21 -17.78 9.90
C GLY A 100 -16.61 -17.24 8.52
N ALA A 101 -15.72 -17.32 7.53
CA ALA A 101 -15.95 -16.94 6.14
C ALA A 101 -14.83 -17.48 5.23
N GLY A 102 -15.08 -17.52 3.92
CA GLY A 102 -14.07 -17.91 2.93
C GLY A 102 -12.97 -16.85 2.74
N THR A 103 -11.83 -17.25 2.16
CA THR A 103 -10.71 -16.37 1.82
C THR A 103 -11.15 -15.30 0.82
N ALA A 104 -10.64 -14.09 1.00
CA ALA A 104 -10.92 -13.02 0.04
C ALA A 104 -10.25 -13.29 -1.30
N PHE A 105 -10.94 -12.90 -2.37
CA PHE A 105 -10.41 -13.05 -3.71
C PHE A 105 -10.95 -11.97 -4.63
N SER A 106 -10.20 -11.70 -5.70
CA SER A 106 -10.68 -10.89 -6.82
C SER A 106 -10.63 -11.70 -8.10
N ILE A 107 -11.52 -11.42 -9.06
CA ILE A 107 -11.41 -11.88 -10.44
C ILE A 107 -11.01 -10.66 -11.27
N VAL A 108 -9.82 -10.71 -11.87
CA VAL A 108 -9.24 -9.60 -12.63
C VAL A 108 -9.45 -9.85 -14.12
N LEU A 109 -10.48 -9.25 -14.69
CA LEU A 109 -10.80 -9.39 -16.10
C LEU A 109 -10.06 -8.32 -16.92
N ALA A 110 -9.07 -8.74 -17.71
CA ALA A 110 -8.26 -7.85 -18.54
C ALA A 110 -8.25 -8.28 -20.03
N PRO A 111 -9.38 -8.21 -20.75
CA PRO A 111 -9.39 -8.56 -22.16
C PRO A 111 -8.61 -7.53 -23.02
N PRO A 112 -8.15 -7.90 -24.23
CA PRO A 112 -7.40 -7.00 -25.09
C PRO A 112 -8.18 -5.71 -25.41
N GLY A 113 -7.54 -4.56 -25.23
CA GLY A 113 -8.12 -3.24 -25.53
C GLY A 113 -9.16 -2.76 -24.51
N VAL A 114 -9.30 -3.47 -23.38
CA VAL A 114 -10.22 -3.14 -22.29
C VAL A 114 -9.41 -2.97 -21.02
N ASP A 115 -9.66 -1.88 -20.30
CA ASP A 115 -9.07 -1.70 -18.97
C ASP A 115 -9.65 -2.71 -17.97
N ARG A 116 -8.91 -2.99 -16.90
CA ARG A 116 -9.23 -4.10 -16.00
C ARG A 116 -10.57 -3.90 -15.30
N ILE A 117 -11.36 -4.96 -15.25
CA ILE A 117 -12.57 -5.04 -14.42
C ILE A 117 -12.26 -5.97 -13.25
N PHE A 118 -12.55 -5.51 -12.04
CA PHE A 118 -12.37 -6.27 -10.82
C PHE A 118 -13.72 -6.72 -10.28
N LEU A 119 -13.86 -8.02 -9.98
CA LEU A 119 -14.95 -8.54 -9.16
C LEU A 119 -14.36 -9.03 -7.84
N GLU A 120 -14.68 -8.38 -6.75
CA GLU A 120 -14.06 -8.65 -5.45
C GLU A 120 -15.04 -9.29 -4.46
N SER A 121 -14.53 -10.27 -3.72
CA SER A 121 -15.13 -10.74 -2.48
C SER A 121 -14.15 -10.47 -1.33
N PRO A 122 -14.46 -9.57 -0.38
CA PRO A 122 -13.55 -9.28 0.73
C PRO A 122 -13.47 -10.43 1.76
N GLY A 123 -14.27 -11.49 1.60
CA GLY A 123 -14.15 -12.74 2.36
C GLY A 123 -14.05 -12.56 3.88
N CYS A 124 -13.15 -13.33 4.49
CA CYS A 124 -12.84 -13.34 5.91
C CYS A 124 -12.19 -12.06 6.44
N ASN A 125 -11.67 -11.17 5.59
CA ASN A 125 -11.14 -9.88 6.06
C ASN A 125 -12.21 -9.03 6.77
N ARG A 126 -13.50 -9.30 6.53
CA ARG A 126 -14.61 -8.67 7.26
C ARG A 126 -14.66 -8.98 8.76
N VAL A 127 -14.03 -10.07 9.19
CA VAL A 127 -13.92 -10.47 10.61
C VAL A 127 -12.48 -10.40 11.12
N PHE A 128 -11.55 -9.87 10.32
CA PHE A 128 -10.19 -9.63 10.77
C PHE A 128 -10.17 -8.46 11.75
N GLY A 129 -9.68 -8.72 12.95
CA GLY A 129 -9.72 -7.83 14.11
C GLY A 129 -8.49 -7.97 14.99
N MET A 130 -8.49 -7.28 16.13
CA MET A 130 -7.37 -7.25 17.09
C MET A 130 -6.86 -8.63 17.52
N GLU A 131 -7.75 -9.60 17.69
CA GLU A 131 -7.43 -10.98 18.07
C GLU A 131 -6.63 -11.75 17.01
N HIS A 132 -6.63 -11.25 15.77
CA HIS A 132 -5.90 -11.84 14.65
C HIS A 132 -4.53 -11.18 14.41
N ILE A 133 -4.19 -10.14 15.18
CA ILE A 133 -2.91 -9.44 15.10
C ILE A 133 -1.85 -10.19 15.90
N ASP A 134 -0.73 -10.52 15.24
CA ASP A 134 0.40 -11.22 15.87
C ASP A 134 1.31 -10.26 16.64
N PHE A 135 0.86 -9.86 17.83
CA PHE A 135 1.60 -8.94 18.71
C PHE A 135 2.97 -9.47 19.14
N ASP A 136 3.14 -10.79 19.25
CA ASP A 136 4.42 -11.41 19.59
C ASP A 136 5.46 -11.21 18.47
N ALA A 137 5.05 -11.36 17.22
CA ALA A 137 5.91 -11.05 16.07
C ALA A 137 6.22 -9.54 16.00
N ILE A 138 5.22 -8.69 16.24
CA ILE A 138 5.37 -7.22 16.25
C ILE A 138 6.38 -6.77 17.30
N GLN A 139 6.30 -7.26 18.53
CA GLN A 139 7.26 -6.89 19.59
C GLN A 139 8.71 -7.23 19.20
N LYS A 140 8.90 -8.26 18.38
CA LYS A 140 10.19 -8.72 17.86
C LYS A 140 10.63 -8.01 16.57
N SER A 141 9.84 -7.08 16.03
CA SER A 141 10.19 -6.32 14.82
C SER A 141 10.70 -4.90 15.10
N ARG A 142 11.40 -4.31 14.13
CA ARG A 142 11.77 -2.87 14.15
C ARG A 142 10.56 -2.02 13.74
N LEU A 143 9.89 -2.42 12.65
CA LEU A 143 8.75 -1.74 12.05
C LEU A 143 7.50 -2.63 12.07
N PHE A 144 6.34 -2.03 12.33
CA PHE A 144 5.04 -2.62 12.07
C PHE A 144 4.32 -1.79 11.01
N HIS A 145 3.97 -2.42 9.90
CA HIS A 145 3.21 -1.81 8.82
C HIS A 145 1.82 -2.44 8.75
N PHE A 146 0.79 -1.61 8.91
CA PHE A 146 -0.59 -2.03 8.78
C PHE A 146 -1.24 -1.37 7.57
N GLY A 147 -2.01 -2.12 6.80
CA GLY A 147 -2.53 -1.64 5.52
C GLY A 147 -3.99 -1.96 5.26
N TYR A 148 -4.60 -1.05 4.51
CA TYR A 148 -5.98 -1.09 4.02
C TYR A 148 -7.07 -1.21 5.12
N PRO A 149 -7.03 -0.41 6.21
CA PRO A 149 -8.12 -0.38 7.18
C PRO A 149 -9.53 -0.22 6.57
N PRO A 150 -9.74 0.55 5.48
CA PRO A 150 -11.06 0.67 4.86
C PRO A 150 -11.65 -0.65 4.33
N LEU A 151 -10.83 -1.68 4.10
CA LEU A 151 -11.27 -3.01 3.69
C LEU A 151 -11.41 -3.99 4.87
N LEU A 152 -11.09 -3.54 6.08
CA LEU A 152 -11.07 -4.35 7.30
C LEU A 152 -12.13 -3.82 8.27
N ARG A 153 -13.33 -4.42 8.20
CA ARG A 153 -14.54 -3.91 8.85
C ARG A 153 -14.36 -3.54 10.32
N GLU A 154 -13.81 -4.46 11.10
CA GLU A 154 -13.60 -4.28 12.54
C GLU A 154 -12.73 -3.07 12.89
N PHE A 155 -11.88 -2.62 11.96
CA PHE A 155 -10.96 -1.50 12.17
C PHE A 155 -11.58 -0.12 11.89
N TYR A 156 -12.72 -0.02 11.20
CA TYR A 156 -13.43 1.25 11.01
C TYR A 156 -14.73 1.36 11.82
N LEU A 157 -15.26 0.24 12.33
CA LEU A 157 -16.41 0.25 13.24
C LEU A 157 -16.13 1.07 14.51
N ASN A 158 -17.21 1.56 15.12
CA ASN A 158 -17.17 2.33 16.37
C ASN A 158 -16.19 3.51 16.32
N ASN A 159 -16.19 4.24 15.20
CA ASN A 159 -15.27 5.34 14.91
C ASN A 159 -13.79 4.93 15.05
N GLY A 160 -13.46 3.74 14.54
CA GLY A 160 -12.08 3.25 14.45
C GLY A 160 -11.46 2.80 15.78
N GLN A 161 -12.29 2.37 16.74
CA GLN A 161 -11.83 2.00 18.08
C GLN A 161 -10.71 0.94 18.07
N GLN A 162 -10.88 -0.14 17.30
CA GLN A 162 -9.85 -1.20 17.22
C GLN A 162 -8.57 -0.70 16.56
N LEU A 163 -8.67 0.14 15.52
CA LEU A 163 -7.51 0.71 14.84
C LEU A 163 -6.69 1.59 15.80
N GLN A 164 -7.36 2.46 16.56
CA GLN A 164 -6.72 3.27 17.60
C GLN A 164 -6.07 2.39 18.67
N GLN A 165 -6.80 1.38 19.18
CA GLN A 165 -6.31 0.48 20.21
C GLN A 165 -5.07 -0.30 19.75
N MET A 166 -5.08 -0.83 18.53
CA MET A 166 -3.95 -1.54 17.93
C MET A 166 -2.68 -0.68 17.96
N TYR A 167 -2.74 0.53 17.43
CA TYR A 167 -1.58 1.42 17.43
C TYR A 167 -1.15 1.81 18.84
N GLY A 168 -2.09 1.98 19.77
CA GLY A 168 -1.79 2.19 21.19
C GLY A 168 -1.00 1.03 21.81
N GLU A 169 -1.36 -0.22 21.52
CA GLU A 169 -0.61 -1.40 22.00
C GLU A 169 0.78 -1.48 21.37
N VAL A 170 0.91 -1.27 20.06
CA VAL A 170 2.20 -1.32 19.36
C VAL A 170 3.15 -0.22 19.83
N GLN A 171 2.63 0.98 20.15
CA GLN A 171 3.45 2.06 20.71
C GLN A 171 4.07 1.69 22.06
N LYS A 172 3.34 1.00 22.94
CA LYS A 172 3.85 0.52 24.25
C LYS A 172 5.02 -0.46 24.09
N MET A 173 5.10 -1.16 22.95
CA MET A 173 6.18 -2.11 22.63
C MET A 173 7.46 -1.42 22.12
N GLY A 174 7.44 -0.10 21.91
CA GLY A 174 8.58 0.65 21.38
C GLY A 174 8.92 0.31 19.93
N VAL A 175 7.93 -0.13 19.15
CA VAL A 175 8.03 -0.48 17.72
C VAL A 175 7.66 0.75 16.88
N VAL A 176 8.36 0.98 15.76
CA VAL A 176 7.97 2.04 14.81
C VAL A 176 6.73 1.57 14.06
N THR A 177 5.74 2.45 13.95
CA THR A 177 4.45 2.16 13.35
C THR A 177 4.31 2.82 12.00
N SER A 178 3.72 2.10 11.06
CA SER A 178 3.38 2.61 9.74
C SER A 178 1.95 2.23 9.36
N LEU A 179 1.27 3.15 8.68
CA LEU A 179 -0.08 2.97 8.18
C LEU A 179 -0.10 3.20 6.67
N ASP A 180 -0.62 2.25 5.91
CA ASP A 180 -1.09 2.48 4.53
C ASP A 180 -2.61 2.43 4.46
N PHE A 181 -3.14 3.03 3.42
CA PHE A 181 -4.56 3.17 3.18
C PHE A 181 -4.95 2.57 1.84
N SER A 182 -6.24 2.30 1.70
CA SER A 182 -6.90 1.98 0.43
C SER A 182 -8.00 3.00 0.23
N LEU A 183 -8.32 3.36 -1.01
CA LEU A 183 -9.39 4.33 -1.27
C LEU A 183 -10.75 3.76 -0.81
N PRO A 184 -11.46 4.38 0.15
CA PRO A 184 -12.79 3.90 0.53
C PRO A 184 -13.78 4.10 -0.63
N ASP A 185 -14.42 3.03 -1.06
CA ASP A 185 -15.52 3.11 -2.04
C ASP A 185 -16.69 3.92 -1.43
N PRO A 186 -17.06 5.08 -2.00
CA PRO A 186 -18.14 5.94 -1.49
C PRO A 186 -19.47 5.21 -1.27
N GLU A 187 -19.77 4.17 -2.04
CA GLU A 187 -21.04 3.43 -1.95
C GLU A 187 -21.04 2.35 -0.86
N SER A 188 -19.85 1.94 -0.40
CA SER A 188 -19.65 0.90 0.60
C SER A 188 -19.98 1.37 2.04
N GLU A 189 -20.03 0.43 2.99
CA GLU A 189 -20.13 0.76 4.43
C GLU A 189 -18.95 1.65 4.88
N SER A 190 -17.75 1.32 4.39
CA SER A 190 -16.50 2.02 4.66
C SER A 190 -16.48 3.44 4.10
N GLY A 191 -17.03 3.67 2.91
CA GLY A 191 -17.13 5.01 2.30
C GLY A 191 -18.03 5.98 3.06
N LYS A 192 -18.94 5.46 3.90
CA LYS A 192 -19.88 6.23 4.73
C LYS A 192 -19.33 6.55 6.12
N VAL A 193 -18.14 6.05 6.45
CA VAL A 193 -17.46 6.33 7.73
C VAL A 193 -16.94 7.76 7.74
N ASN A 194 -17.01 8.40 8.91
CA ASN A 194 -16.34 9.68 9.16
C ASN A 194 -14.82 9.49 9.31
N TRP A 195 -14.14 9.27 8.19
CA TRP A 195 -12.69 9.04 8.16
C TRP A 195 -11.84 10.15 8.80
N PRO A 196 -12.18 11.45 8.68
CA PRO A 196 -11.46 12.48 9.41
C PRO A 196 -11.41 12.22 10.91
N GLU A 197 -12.52 11.85 11.53
CA GLU A 197 -12.59 11.55 12.96
C GLU A 197 -11.80 10.28 13.33
N VAL A 198 -11.91 9.22 12.51
CA VAL A 198 -11.15 7.97 12.71
C VAL A 198 -9.65 8.24 12.66
N LEU A 199 -9.19 9.02 11.68
CA LEU A 199 -7.78 9.35 11.49
C LEU A 199 -7.28 10.30 12.59
N GLU A 200 -8.05 11.29 13.04
CA GLU A 200 -7.67 12.15 14.16
C GLU A 200 -7.41 11.37 15.46
N ARG A 201 -8.19 10.30 15.70
CA ARG A 201 -7.99 9.41 16.85
C ARG A 201 -6.80 8.46 16.69
N THR A 202 -6.52 8.03 15.45
CA THR A 202 -5.55 6.97 15.15
C THR A 202 -4.14 7.52 14.91
N LEU A 203 -4.00 8.61 14.15
CA LEU A 203 -2.72 9.16 13.70
C LEU A 203 -1.74 9.57 14.81
N PRO A 204 -2.16 9.96 16.04
CA PRO A 204 -1.22 10.11 17.16
C PRO A 204 -0.45 8.81 17.49
N GLY A 205 -1.05 7.67 17.15
CA GLY A 205 -0.51 6.32 17.26
C GLY A 205 0.51 5.94 16.16
N VAL A 206 0.56 6.71 15.06
CA VAL A 206 1.24 6.35 13.81
C VAL A 206 2.51 7.21 13.61
N ASP A 207 3.67 6.57 13.44
CA ASP A 207 4.92 7.31 13.17
C ASP A 207 5.08 7.66 11.69
N ILE A 208 4.73 6.72 10.79
CA ILE A 208 4.91 6.84 9.34
C ILE A 208 3.58 6.59 8.61
N PHE A 209 2.95 7.62 8.04
CA PHE A 209 1.73 7.47 7.25
C PHE A 209 2.07 7.54 5.76
N VAL A 210 1.59 6.60 4.95
CA VAL A 210 2.02 6.47 3.54
C VAL A 210 0.89 6.41 2.51
N PRO A 211 -0.18 7.24 2.58
CA PRO A 211 -1.35 7.14 1.71
C PRO A 211 -1.06 7.53 0.26
N SER A 212 -1.95 7.17 -0.66
CA SER A 212 -2.03 7.81 -1.97
C SER A 212 -2.64 9.20 -1.88
N LEU A 213 -2.46 10.00 -2.93
CA LEU A 213 -2.99 11.35 -3.03
C LEU A 213 -4.52 11.38 -2.91
N GLU A 214 -5.22 10.47 -3.58
CA GLU A 214 -6.68 10.41 -3.50
C GLU A 214 -7.16 9.92 -2.15
N GLU A 215 -6.54 8.87 -1.60
CA GLU A 215 -6.81 8.37 -0.24
C GLU A 215 -6.68 9.50 0.77
N LEU A 216 -5.58 10.25 0.72
CA LEU A 216 -5.33 11.37 1.62
C LEU A 216 -6.44 12.42 1.53
N ILE A 217 -6.80 12.87 0.33
CA ILE A 217 -7.76 13.96 0.17
C ILE A 217 -9.18 13.51 0.48
N GLN A 218 -9.58 12.31 0.04
CA GLN A 218 -10.92 11.78 0.36
C GLN A 218 -11.09 11.58 1.87
N THR A 219 -10.07 11.13 2.58
CA THR A 219 -10.19 10.76 3.99
C THR A 219 -9.93 11.91 4.96
N MET A 220 -9.08 12.88 4.60
CA MET A 220 -8.78 14.03 5.47
C MET A 220 -9.59 15.28 5.12
N VAL A 221 -10.01 15.43 3.86
CA VAL A 221 -10.71 16.62 3.35
C VAL A 221 -11.85 16.22 2.39
N PRO A 222 -12.80 15.37 2.84
CA PRO A 222 -13.83 14.77 1.98
C PRO A 222 -14.66 15.78 1.19
N GLU A 223 -14.94 16.95 1.77
CA GLU A 223 -15.67 18.02 1.08
C GLU A 223 -14.90 18.58 -0.13
N ALA A 224 -13.57 18.70 -0.04
CA ALA A 224 -12.73 19.14 -1.15
C ALA A 224 -12.64 18.04 -2.22
N TYR A 225 -12.53 16.78 -1.80
CA TYR A 225 -12.54 15.63 -2.71
C TYR A 225 -13.83 15.59 -3.54
N ALA A 226 -14.99 15.67 -2.88
CA ALA A 226 -16.30 15.65 -3.55
C ALA A 226 -16.46 16.80 -4.56
N LYS A 227 -16.00 18.01 -4.19
CA LYS A 227 -15.98 19.17 -5.11
C LYS A 227 -15.11 18.90 -6.34
N ILE A 228 -13.89 18.38 -6.14
CA ILE A 228 -12.96 18.07 -7.22
C ILE A 228 -13.49 16.97 -8.14
N GLN A 229 -14.09 15.92 -7.56
CA GLN A 229 -14.70 14.81 -8.29
C GLN A 229 -15.89 15.28 -9.16
N SER A 230 -16.65 16.28 -8.69
CA SER A 230 -17.77 16.86 -9.45
C SER A 230 -17.37 17.78 -10.60
N LEU A 231 -16.08 18.15 -10.71
CA LEU A 231 -15.62 19.02 -11.80
C LEU A 231 -15.73 18.31 -13.16
N PRO A 232 -16.30 18.97 -14.18
CA PRO A 232 -16.47 18.38 -15.51
C PRO A 232 -15.12 18.11 -16.19
N GLY A 233 -15.12 17.13 -17.09
CA GLY A 233 -13.96 16.77 -17.93
C GLY A 233 -13.32 15.42 -17.55
N ASP A 234 -12.68 14.82 -18.55
CA ASP A 234 -12.16 13.44 -18.52
C ASP A 234 -10.75 13.32 -17.92
N THR A 235 -10.23 14.38 -17.29
CA THR A 235 -8.92 14.32 -16.62
C THR A 235 -9.00 13.50 -15.34
N GLU A 236 -7.95 12.73 -15.05
CA GLU A 236 -7.87 11.93 -13.82
C GLU A 236 -7.95 12.82 -12.57
N ILE A 237 -8.52 12.29 -11.49
CA ILE A 237 -8.68 13.03 -10.21
C ILE A 237 -7.32 13.50 -9.67
N VAL A 238 -6.29 12.67 -9.82
CA VAL A 238 -4.90 12.99 -9.47
C VAL A 238 -4.41 14.31 -10.08
N ASP A 239 -4.83 14.65 -11.30
CA ASP A 239 -4.44 15.91 -11.97
C ASP A 239 -5.29 17.11 -11.53
N LYS A 240 -6.52 16.86 -11.09
CA LYS A 240 -7.43 17.91 -10.62
C LYS A 240 -7.08 18.40 -9.21
N ILE A 241 -6.39 17.59 -8.39
CA ILE A 241 -6.04 17.94 -7.01
C ILE A 241 -4.86 18.94 -6.95
N PRO A 242 -5.06 20.15 -6.40
CA PRO A 242 -3.98 21.14 -6.27
C PRO A 242 -2.90 20.69 -5.28
N LEU A 243 -1.61 20.91 -5.61
CA LEU A 243 -0.50 20.54 -4.73
C LEU A 243 -0.59 21.24 -3.36
N ASP A 244 -1.03 22.50 -3.31
CA ASP A 244 -1.16 23.23 -2.06
C ASP A 244 -2.21 22.62 -1.11
N LEU A 245 -3.26 21.99 -1.65
CA LEU A 245 -4.24 21.26 -0.84
C LEU A 245 -3.60 20.03 -0.20
N VAL A 246 -2.80 19.27 -0.97
CA VAL A 246 -2.05 18.10 -0.48
C VAL A 246 -1.08 18.50 0.63
N LYS A 247 -0.34 19.60 0.44
CA LYS A 247 0.59 20.12 1.44
C LYS A 247 -0.11 20.57 2.72
N GLN A 248 -1.26 21.24 2.60
CA GLN A 248 -2.08 21.65 3.76
C GLN A 248 -2.58 20.44 4.55
N ALA A 249 -3.14 19.43 3.86
CA ALA A 249 -3.56 18.19 4.49
C ALA A 249 -2.38 17.46 5.16
N GLY A 250 -1.22 17.44 4.50
CA GLY A 250 -0.01 16.85 5.03
C GLY A 250 0.50 17.54 6.30
N ARG A 251 0.51 18.88 6.35
CA ARG A 251 0.88 19.63 7.56
C ARG A 251 -0.07 19.36 8.73
N ARG A 252 -1.37 19.23 8.47
CA ARG A 252 -2.36 18.82 9.49
C ARG A 252 -2.01 17.43 10.05
N ILE A 253 -1.67 16.47 9.20
CA ILE A 253 -1.25 15.11 9.61
C ILE A 253 0.01 15.14 10.48
N ILE A 254 1.03 15.91 10.09
CA ILE A 254 2.23 16.10 10.92
C ILE A 254 1.85 16.71 12.28
N GLY A 255 0.94 17.68 12.29
CA GLY A 255 0.40 18.30 13.52
C GLY A 255 -0.39 17.33 14.41
N LEU A 256 -1.02 16.29 13.85
CA LEU A 256 -1.72 15.23 14.59
C LEU A 256 -0.76 14.20 15.23
N GLY A 257 0.55 14.28 14.94
CA GLY A 257 1.57 13.47 15.61
C GLY A 257 2.39 12.60 14.68
N VAL A 258 2.03 12.45 13.40
CA VAL A 258 2.81 11.68 12.43
C VAL A 258 4.20 12.31 12.24
N LYS A 259 5.24 11.48 12.19
CA LYS A 259 6.64 11.94 12.08
C LYS A 259 7.05 12.08 10.63
N ILE A 260 6.62 11.15 9.79
CA ILE A 260 6.94 11.10 8.37
C ILE A 260 5.67 10.76 7.59
N LEU A 261 5.36 11.58 6.60
CA LEU A 261 4.27 11.38 5.65
C LEU A 261 4.85 11.19 4.25
N LEU A 262 4.52 10.08 3.59
CA LEU A 262 4.77 9.89 2.16
C LEU A 262 3.43 9.84 1.42
N VAL A 263 3.21 10.78 0.51
CA VAL A 263 2.03 10.80 -0.36
C VAL A 263 2.41 10.27 -1.74
N LYS A 264 1.83 9.13 -2.13
CA LYS A 264 2.02 8.53 -3.45
C LYS A 264 1.10 9.24 -4.45
N MET A 265 1.64 9.80 -5.52
CA MET A 265 0.88 10.67 -6.45
C MET A 265 0.86 10.15 -7.89
N GLY A 266 0.97 8.84 -8.09
CA GLY A 266 0.90 8.22 -9.42
C GLY A 266 1.92 8.81 -10.41
N HIS A 267 1.46 9.23 -11.58
CA HIS A 267 2.30 9.88 -12.60
C HIS A 267 2.85 11.25 -12.20
N ARG A 268 2.41 11.83 -11.08
CA ARG A 268 2.98 13.06 -10.50
C ARG A 268 4.17 12.77 -9.57
N GLY A 269 4.43 11.51 -9.23
CA GLY A 269 5.55 11.07 -8.41
C GLY A 269 5.17 10.88 -6.94
N ALA A 270 5.95 11.45 -6.01
CA ALA A 270 5.73 11.32 -4.58
C ALA A 270 6.10 12.60 -3.81
N LEU A 271 5.34 12.90 -2.77
CA LEU A 271 5.56 14.04 -1.88
C LEU A 271 5.87 13.53 -0.47
N LEU A 272 6.99 13.95 0.10
CA LEU A 272 7.39 13.66 1.47
C LEU A 272 7.21 14.90 2.34
N LEU A 273 6.58 14.72 3.49
CA LEU A 273 6.57 15.71 4.57
C LEU A 273 7.09 15.05 5.84
N SER A 274 7.81 15.79 6.68
CA SER A 274 8.26 15.29 7.97
C SER A 274 8.19 16.37 9.04
N GLY A 275 7.86 15.95 10.27
CA GLY A 275 7.92 16.79 11.46
C GLY A 275 9.23 16.58 12.23
N ASN A 276 9.15 16.61 13.56
CA ASN A 276 10.27 16.23 14.42
C ASN A 276 10.32 14.70 14.59
N ILE A 277 11.40 14.07 14.13
CA ILE A 277 11.56 12.60 14.15
C ILE A 277 12.28 12.07 15.40
N SER A 278 12.66 12.92 16.37
CA SER A 278 13.46 12.50 17.54
C SER A 278 12.83 11.37 18.36
N SER A 279 11.50 11.29 18.43
CA SER A 279 10.80 10.18 19.10
C SER A 279 10.94 8.85 18.36
N LEU A 280 11.11 8.87 17.04
CA LEU A 280 11.33 7.69 16.21
C LEU A 280 12.71 7.08 16.50
N ASN A 281 13.74 7.91 16.61
CA ASN A 281 15.10 7.50 16.97
C ASN A 281 15.25 6.93 18.39
N LYS A 282 14.26 7.16 19.27
CA LYS A 282 14.23 6.52 20.60
C LYS A 282 13.79 5.05 20.52
N LYS A 283 13.19 4.62 19.41
CA LYS A 283 12.70 3.26 19.19
C LYS A 283 13.83 2.38 18.66
N ALA A 284 13.85 1.12 19.10
CA ALA A 284 14.95 0.22 18.79
C ALA A 284 15.07 -0.09 17.29
N GLY A 285 16.28 0.04 16.75
CA GLY A 285 16.57 -0.28 15.36
C GLY A 285 16.28 0.83 14.36
N PHE A 286 16.18 2.09 14.79
CA PHE A 286 16.16 3.25 13.91
C PHE A 286 17.18 4.30 14.36
N ALA A 287 17.89 4.87 13.40
CA ALA A 287 18.89 5.90 13.62
C ALA A 287 18.94 6.82 12.40
N LEU A 288 17.88 7.60 12.22
CA LEU A 288 17.79 8.59 11.14
C LEU A 288 18.50 9.88 11.55
N GLU A 289 19.19 10.52 10.62
CA GLU A 289 19.85 11.81 10.84
C GLU A 289 18.81 12.94 11.02
N GLU A 290 18.60 13.39 12.26
CA GLU A 290 17.56 14.39 12.60
C GLU A 290 17.72 15.71 11.85
N ASN A 291 18.95 16.18 11.63
CA ASN A 291 19.24 17.40 10.87
C ASN A 291 18.83 17.29 9.39
N LYS A 292 18.81 16.07 8.82
CA LYS A 292 18.35 15.84 7.45
C LYS A 292 16.85 15.64 7.38
N TRP A 293 16.28 14.92 8.34
CA TRP A 293 14.88 14.49 8.33
C TRP A 293 13.89 15.47 8.95
N ASN A 294 14.29 16.35 9.86
CA ASN A 294 13.32 17.21 10.53
C ASN A 294 12.78 18.31 9.60
N ASN A 295 11.46 18.54 9.67
CA ASN A 295 10.77 19.67 9.03
C ASN A 295 11.05 19.77 7.52
N ARG A 296 10.91 18.67 6.79
CA ARG A 296 11.16 18.62 5.34
C ARG A 296 9.85 18.57 4.57
N GLU A 297 9.85 19.20 3.41
CA GLU A 297 8.86 19.03 2.36
C GLU A 297 9.59 18.77 1.04
N ILE A 298 9.50 17.56 0.50
CA ILE A 298 10.28 17.15 -0.69
C ILE A 298 9.34 16.52 -1.71
N LEU A 299 9.27 17.13 -2.90
CA LEU A 299 8.57 16.58 -4.05
C LEU A 299 9.58 15.91 -4.98
N CYS A 300 9.35 14.63 -5.27
CA CYS A 300 10.03 13.87 -6.31
C CYS A 300 9.06 13.65 -7.47
N GLY A 301 9.44 14.03 -8.69
CA GLY A 301 8.62 13.75 -9.88
C GLY A 301 8.54 12.24 -10.15
N ALA A 302 7.59 11.81 -10.98
CA ALA A 302 7.60 10.43 -11.45
C ALA A 302 8.79 10.20 -12.39
N TYR A 303 9.43 9.03 -12.27
CA TYR A 303 10.39 8.59 -13.26
C TYR A 303 9.68 8.28 -14.58
N LYS A 304 10.31 8.60 -15.72
CA LYS A 304 9.71 8.40 -17.03
C LYS A 304 9.41 6.92 -17.27
N VAL A 305 8.17 6.64 -17.68
CA VAL A 305 7.71 5.28 -18.00
C VAL A 305 7.96 4.97 -19.48
N ASP A 306 8.56 3.81 -19.75
CA ASP A 306 8.62 3.25 -21.09
C ASP A 306 7.27 2.57 -21.40
N LYS A 307 6.43 3.23 -22.19
CA LYS A 307 5.09 2.74 -22.55
C LYS A 307 5.12 1.39 -23.29
N SER A 308 6.24 1.03 -23.92
CA SER A 308 6.38 -0.28 -24.59
C SER A 308 6.53 -1.44 -23.60
N LYS A 309 6.92 -1.14 -22.36
CA LYS A 309 7.12 -2.10 -21.27
C LYS A 309 6.03 -2.04 -20.22
N GLY A 310 5.18 -1.02 -20.23
CA GLY A 310 4.11 -0.86 -19.26
C GLY A 310 3.13 -2.03 -19.35
N ILE A 311 3.06 -2.82 -18.27
CA ILE A 311 2.20 -3.99 -18.15
C ILE A 311 0.97 -3.63 -17.33
N ASN A 312 1.16 -3.15 -16.09
CA ASN A 312 0.06 -2.82 -15.19
C ASN A 312 0.48 -1.98 -13.98
N ALA A 313 -0.47 -1.28 -13.35
CA ALA A 313 -0.21 -0.47 -12.16
C ALA A 313 -0.60 -1.15 -10.83
N THR A 314 -1.09 -2.38 -10.86
CA THR A 314 -1.52 -3.11 -9.64
C THR A 314 -0.32 -3.34 -8.74
N GLY A 315 -0.44 -3.00 -7.44
CA GLY A 315 0.65 -3.15 -6.47
C GLY A 315 1.80 -2.13 -6.61
N ALA A 316 1.69 -1.15 -7.52
CA ALA A 316 2.72 -0.12 -7.67
C ALA A 316 2.85 0.78 -6.44
N GLY A 317 1.70 1.12 -5.82
CA GLY A 317 1.67 1.84 -4.55
C GLY A 317 2.38 1.07 -3.43
N ASP A 318 2.03 -0.19 -3.25
CA ASP A 318 2.61 -1.06 -2.21
C ASP A 318 4.11 -1.27 -2.39
N THR A 319 4.56 -1.38 -3.65
CA THR A 319 5.99 -1.50 -4.00
C THR A 319 6.75 -0.21 -3.69
N ALA A 320 6.14 0.95 -3.98
CA ALA A 320 6.70 2.25 -3.60
C ALA A 320 6.82 2.37 -2.07
N VAL A 321 5.79 1.95 -1.33
CA VAL A 321 5.82 1.88 0.15
C VAL A 321 6.93 0.94 0.63
N ALA A 322 7.04 -0.26 0.05
CA ALA A 322 8.07 -1.22 0.40
C ALA A 322 9.48 -0.65 0.26
N ALA A 323 9.75 0.03 -0.86
CA ALA A 323 11.05 0.65 -1.12
C ALA A 323 11.30 1.84 -0.18
N PHE A 324 10.27 2.64 0.10
CA PHE A 324 10.37 3.75 1.05
C PHE A 324 10.70 3.27 2.47
N LEU A 325 9.91 2.34 3.01
CA LEU A 325 10.11 1.80 4.36
C LEU A 325 11.46 1.07 4.47
N THR A 326 11.90 0.41 3.38
CA THR A 326 13.25 -0.17 3.29
C THR A 326 14.33 0.90 3.37
N ALA A 327 14.18 2.03 2.67
CA ALA A 327 15.11 3.16 2.75
C ALA A 327 15.21 3.71 4.18
N VAL A 328 14.06 3.90 4.84
CA VAL A 328 14.02 4.37 6.23
C VAL A 328 14.71 3.36 7.17
N LEU A 329 14.45 2.06 7.01
CA LEU A 329 15.12 1.00 7.79
C LEU A 329 16.63 0.91 7.51
N ASN A 330 17.09 1.35 6.34
CA ASN A 330 18.50 1.41 5.97
C ASN A 330 19.19 2.69 6.47
N GLY A 331 18.46 3.66 7.02
CA GLY A 331 19.03 4.92 7.47
C GLY A 331 19.29 5.92 6.34
N GLU A 332 18.63 5.76 5.19
CA GLU A 332 18.79 6.66 4.05
C GLU A 332 18.31 8.09 4.38
N CYS A 333 18.86 9.08 3.66
CA CYS A 333 18.37 10.47 3.75
C CYS A 333 16.97 10.61 3.12
N PRO A 334 16.18 11.65 3.47
CA PRO A 334 14.82 11.78 2.96
C PRO A 334 14.77 11.96 1.44
N GLU A 335 15.77 12.62 0.84
CA GLU A 335 15.92 12.76 -0.61
C GLU A 335 16.08 11.40 -1.32
N ALA A 336 16.86 10.49 -0.74
CA ALA A 336 17.04 9.15 -1.29
C ALA A 336 15.77 8.30 -1.08
N ALA A 337 15.17 8.36 0.12
CA ALA A 337 13.98 7.58 0.44
C ALA A 337 12.80 7.86 -0.51
N VAL A 338 12.52 9.14 -0.82
CA VAL A 338 11.45 9.50 -1.76
C VAL A 338 11.77 9.06 -3.20
N LYS A 339 13.05 9.05 -3.61
CA LYS A 339 13.48 8.54 -4.91
C LYS A 339 13.33 7.03 -5.02
N TYR A 340 13.66 6.27 -3.97
CA TYR A 340 13.40 4.83 -3.91
C TYR A 340 11.93 4.50 -4.08
N ALA A 341 11.05 5.25 -3.40
CA ALA A 341 9.60 5.09 -3.56
C ALA A 341 9.15 5.31 -5.01
N ALA A 342 9.53 6.44 -5.62
CA ALA A 342 9.15 6.78 -6.99
C ALA A 342 9.74 5.81 -8.03
N MET A 343 10.99 5.37 -7.84
CA MET A 343 11.65 4.42 -8.73
C MET A 343 10.98 3.05 -8.66
N ALA A 344 10.77 2.52 -7.46
CA ALA A 344 10.18 1.19 -7.27
C ALA A 344 8.74 1.14 -7.76
N GLY A 345 7.94 2.19 -7.51
CA GLY A 345 6.59 2.32 -8.05
C GLY A 345 6.55 2.39 -9.58
N ARG A 346 7.58 2.95 -10.24
CA ARG A 346 7.72 2.87 -11.69
C ARG A 346 8.11 1.47 -12.15
N GLU A 347 9.09 0.85 -11.50
CA GLU A 347 9.60 -0.46 -11.89
C GLU A 347 8.55 -1.56 -11.79
N SER A 348 7.65 -1.49 -10.80
CA SER A 348 6.51 -2.40 -10.71
C SER A 348 5.57 -2.31 -11.91
N LEU A 349 5.55 -1.17 -12.63
CA LEU A 349 4.72 -1.04 -13.84
C LEU A 349 5.14 -2.00 -14.95
N TYR A 350 6.37 -2.51 -14.89
CA TYR A 350 6.94 -3.42 -15.87
C TYR A 350 6.82 -4.89 -15.46
N CYS A 351 6.14 -5.18 -14.34
CA CYS A 351 6.04 -6.53 -13.80
C CYS A 351 4.64 -7.13 -14.01
N GLU A 352 4.55 -8.37 -14.46
CA GLU A 352 3.34 -9.20 -14.32
C GLU A 352 3.27 -9.78 -12.91
N ASN A 353 4.41 -10.22 -12.39
CA ASN A 353 4.55 -10.71 -11.02
C ASN A 353 5.68 -9.97 -10.30
N ILE A 354 5.30 -8.94 -9.53
CA ILE A 354 6.22 -8.04 -8.81
C ILE A 354 7.26 -8.84 -8.01
N TYR A 355 6.83 -9.90 -7.31
CA TYR A 355 7.72 -10.68 -6.44
C TYR A 355 8.87 -11.39 -7.17
N LYS A 356 8.64 -11.75 -8.42
CA LYS A 356 9.64 -12.44 -9.25
C LYS A 356 10.50 -11.44 -10.02
N GLU A 357 9.88 -10.37 -10.50
CA GLU A 357 10.43 -9.52 -11.56
C GLU A 357 10.97 -8.17 -11.08
N ILE A 358 10.53 -7.66 -9.93
CA ILE A 358 11.08 -6.41 -9.38
C ILE A 358 12.58 -6.56 -9.10
N GLY A 359 13.35 -5.51 -9.38
CA GLY A 359 14.80 -5.51 -9.16
C GLY A 359 15.18 -5.62 -7.68
N SER A 360 16.43 -5.99 -7.40
CA SER A 360 17.01 -5.93 -6.05
C SER A 360 17.21 -4.48 -5.60
N TRP A 361 17.55 -4.31 -4.31
CA TRP A 361 17.86 -2.99 -3.75
C TRP A 361 19.01 -2.28 -4.49
N GLU A 362 20.07 -3.02 -4.83
CA GLU A 362 21.24 -2.51 -5.56
C GLU A 362 20.88 -2.10 -6.98
N GLN A 363 19.99 -2.85 -7.64
CA GLN A 363 19.51 -2.52 -8.98
C GLN A 363 18.68 -1.24 -8.96
N LEU A 364 17.81 -1.06 -7.95
CA LEU A 364 17.07 0.21 -7.76
C LEU A 364 18.04 1.37 -7.49
N ALA A 365 19.03 1.18 -6.62
CA ALA A 365 20.03 2.20 -6.31
C ALA A 365 20.80 2.65 -7.57
N HIS A 366 21.22 1.68 -8.39
CA HIS A 366 21.90 1.95 -9.65
C HIS A 366 21.02 2.75 -10.61
N LYS A 367 19.75 2.36 -10.77
CA LYS A 367 18.79 3.10 -11.63
C LYS A 367 18.58 4.53 -11.14
N ILE A 368 18.45 4.75 -9.82
CA ILE A 368 18.28 6.09 -9.24
C ILE A 368 19.49 6.98 -9.52
N HIS A 369 20.70 6.40 -9.56
CA HIS A 369 21.92 7.14 -9.88
C HIS A 369 22.02 7.50 -11.37
N VAL A 370 21.64 6.58 -12.26
CA VAL A 370 21.71 6.76 -13.72
C VAL A 370 20.59 7.67 -14.23
N GLU A 371 19.39 7.54 -13.67
CA GLU A 371 18.22 8.29 -14.11
C GLU A 371 18.04 9.53 -13.22
N GLN A 372 18.40 10.70 -13.74
CA GLN A 372 18.21 11.93 -13.01
C GLN A 372 16.73 12.26 -12.85
N ASN A 373 16.34 12.56 -11.61
CA ASN A 373 15.01 13.03 -11.24
C ASN A 373 15.19 14.17 -10.23
N GLU A 374 14.85 15.38 -10.65
CA GLU A 374 15.01 16.58 -9.84
C GLU A 374 14.04 16.58 -8.67
N LEU A 375 14.57 16.91 -7.49
CA LEU A 375 13.76 17.10 -6.29
C LEU A 375 13.42 18.58 -6.15
N LYS A 376 12.18 18.87 -5.78
CA LYS A 376 11.78 20.21 -5.33
C LYS A 376 11.64 20.18 -3.83
N CYS A 377 12.55 20.85 -3.13
CA CYS A 377 12.47 21.06 -1.68
C CYS A 377 11.72 22.36 -1.41
N PHE A 378 10.78 22.34 -0.47
CA PHE A 378 10.11 23.52 0.03
C PHE A 378 10.63 23.82 1.44
N LEU A 379 10.80 25.12 1.74
CA LEU A 379 11.21 25.62 3.04
C LEU A 379 10.01 25.79 3.96
#